data_AF-A0A0D7KHP9-F1
#
_entry.id   AF-A0A0D7KHP9-F1
#
_cell.length_a   1.000
_cell.length_b   1.000
_cell.length_c   1.000
_cell.angle_alpha   90.00
_cell.angle_beta   90.00
_cell.angle_gamma   90.00
#
_symmetry.space_group_name_H-M   'P 1'
#
loop_
_entity.id
_entity.type
_entity.pdbx_description
1 polymer ?
#
loop_
_entity_poly.entity_id
_entity_poly.type
_entity_poly.pdbx_seq_one_letter_code
_entity_poly.pdbx_strand_id
1 'polypeptide(L)'
;MTYDTVSVIWDAIQERFYNMIQELTDDELSYGVGSATIGYMIRHNAEVEFLFADWYFGQELPADVEIRTSRGPSGDPNRYTSILEMLQLIQHSQDHIRQAMCTLPEQAWHVPMKSPMGTITPLQAVGRLLYHTSLHAGQIAFILKHTNPASISAKQQRSAPATLH
;
A
#
# COMPACT_ATOMS: atom_id res chain seq x y z
N MET A 1 9.65 6.80 -23.41
CA MET A 1 9.33 7.98 -22.57
C MET A 1 9.47 7.58 -21.11
N THR A 2 9.60 8.51 -20.16
CA THR A 2 9.80 8.20 -18.73
C THR A 2 8.66 7.33 -18.19
N TYR A 3 7.41 7.64 -18.55
CA TYR A 3 6.23 6.85 -18.17
C TYR A 3 6.34 5.38 -18.61
N ASP A 4 6.77 5.10 -19.85
CA ASP A 4 6.85 3.72 -20.37
C ASP A 4 7.80 2.87 -19.53
N THR A 5 8.93 3.44 -19.10
CA THR A 5 9.90 2.74 -18.25
C THR A 5 9.36 2.55 -16.83
N VAL A 6 8.76 3.60 -16.26
CA VAL A 6 8.26 3.58 -14.89
C VAL A 6 7.05 2.65 -14.73
N SER A 7 6.14 2.66 -15.69
CA SER A 7 4.89 1.86 -15.66
C SER A 7 5.16 0.37 -15.55
N VAL A 8 6.18 -0.16 -16.21
CA VAL A 8 6.56 -1.59 -16.10
C VAL A 8 6.96 -1.97 -14.66
N ILE A 9 7.73 -1.10 -13.99
CA ILE A 9 8.17 -1.33 -12.61
C ILE A 9 7.00 -1.14 -11.63
N TRP A 10 6.18 -0.12 -11.89
CA TRP A 10 4.97 0.18 -11.14
C TRP A 10 4.00 -1.01 -11.16
N ASP A 11 3.61 -1.47 -12.34
CA ASP A 11 2.65 -2.54 -12.54
C ASP A 11 3.12 -3.83 -11.84
N ALA A 12 4.43 -4.16 -11.94
CA ALA A 12 4.99 -5.34 -11.27
C ALA A 12 4.88 -5.31 -9.74
N ILE A 13 5.05 -4.13 -9.11
CA ILE A 13 4.93 -3.98 -7.65
C ILE A 13 3.47 -3.96 -7.23
N GLN A 14 2.63 -3.23 -7.97
CA GLN A 14 1.21 -3.09 -7.65
C GLN A 14 0.43 -4.39 -7.84
N GLU A 15 0.70 -5.15 -8.91
CA GLU A 15 0.12 -6.48 -9.11
C GLU A 15 0.49 -7.42 -7.96
N ARG A 16 1.77 -7.43 -7.56
CA ARG A 16 2.22 -8.26 -6.44
C ARG A 16 1.57 -7.86 -5.12
N PHE A 17 1.40 -6.56 -4.88
CA PHE A 17 0.73 -6.06 -3.69
C PHE A 17 -0.75 -6.45 -3.70
N TYR A 18 -1.46 -6.18 -4.79
CA TYR A 18 -2.87 -6.53 -4.95
C TYR A 18 -3.11 -8.04 -4.76
N ASN A 19 -2.32 -8.90 -5.41
CA ASN A 19 -2.43 -10.35 -5.27
C ASN A 19 -2.17 -10.81 -3.82
N MET A 20 -1.26 -10.16 -3.09
CA MET A 20 -1.06 -10.46 -1.67
C MET A 20 -2.31 -10.12 -0.84
N ILE A 21 -2.94 -8.97 -1.11
CA ILE A 21 -4.13 -8.52 -0.38
C ILE A 21 -5.35 -9.38 -0.73
N GLN A 22 -5.48 -9.83 -1.97
CA GLN A 22 -6.60 -10.66 -2.42
C GLN A 22 -6.71 -11.99 -1.67
N GLU A 23 -5.59 -12.52 -1.17
CA GLU A 23 -5.56 -13.78 -0.40
C GLU A 23 -5.93 -13.61 1.08
N LEU A 24 -6.21 -12.38 1.53
CA LEU A 24 -6.60 -12.11 2.91
C LEU A 24 -8.08 -12.41 3.16
N THR A 25 -8.36 -12.76 4.40
CA THR A 25 -9.73 -12.83 4.94
C THR A 25 -10.13 -11.52 5.63
N ASP A 26 -11.43 -11.30 5.82
CA ASP A 26 -11.95 -10.13 6.54
C ASP A 26 -11.40 -10.05 7.98
N ASP A 27 -11.26 -11.19 8.68
CA ASP A 27 -10.73 -11.25 10.05
C ASP A 27 -9.27 -10.80 10.13
N GLU A 28 -8.46 -11.13 9.11
CA GLU A 28 -7.04 -10.79 9.04
C GLU A 28 -6.80 -9.28 8.95
N LEU A 29 -7.77 -8.49 8.49
CA LEU A 29 -7.68 -7.03 8.48
C LEU A 29 -7.46 -6.43 9.88
N SER A 30 -7.91 -7.14 10.92
CA SER A 30 -7.75 -6.73 12.32
C SER A 30 -6.38 -7.06 12.91
N TYR A 31 -5.59 -7.93 12.27
CA TYR A 31 -4.27 -8.32 12.76
C TYR A 31 -3.31 -7.13 12.65
N GLY A 32 -2.44 -6.95 13.65
CA GLY A 32 -1.59 -5.78 13.72
C GLY A 32 -0.57 -5.79 14.85
N VAL A 33 0.28 -4.76 14.86
CA VAL A 33 1.22 -4.47 15.94
C VAL A 33 0.85 -3.11 16.52
N GLY A 34 0.33 -3.11 17.76
CA GLY A 34 -0.22 -1.89 18.35
C GLY A 34 -1.45 -1.40 17.58
N SER A 35 -1.48 -0.12 17.22
CA SER A 35 -2.54 0.51 16.43
C SER A 35 -2.42 0.30 14.91
N ALA A 36 -1.28 -0.21 14.42
CA ALA A 36 -1.07 -0.43 12.99
C ALA A 36 -1.58 -1.82 12.58
N THR A 37 -2.83 -1.89 12.13
CA THR A 37 -3.45 -3.12 11.61
C THR A 37 -3.22 -3.29 10.11
N ILE A 38 -3.42 -4.50 9.59
CA ILE A 38 -3.36 -4.79 8.16
C ILE A 38 -4.35 -3.92 7.38
N GLY A 39 -5.59 -3.79 7.87
CA GLY A 39 -6.58 -2.91 7.25
C GLY A 39 -6.14 -1.44 7.19
N TYR A 40 -5.54 -0.93 8.27
CA TYR A 40 -4.96 0.42 8.27
C TYR A 40 -3.86 0.55 7.21
N MET A 41 -2.94 -0.41 7.12
CA MET A 41 -1.82 -0.36 6.17
C MET A 41 -2.33 -0.36 4.72
N ILE A 42 -3.34 -1.17 4.40
CA ILE A 42 -3.94 -1.22 3.07
C ILE A 42 -4.61 0.11 2.72
N ARG A 43 -5.46 0.62 3.61
CA ARG A 43 -6.13 1.92 3.45
C ARG A 43 -5.11 3.04 3.26
N HIS A 44 -4.09 3.07 4.12
CA HIS A 44 -3.04 4.07 4.09
C HIS A 44 -2.25 4.04 2.78
N ASN A 45 -1.95 2.84 2.25
CA ASN A 45 -1.28 2.70 0.96
C ASN A 45 -2.06 3.37 -0.17
N ALA A 46 -3.36 3.06 -0.28
CA ALA A 46 -4.22 3.62 -1.30
C ALA A 46 -4.40 5.16 -1.15
N GLU A 47 -4.56 5.65 0.08
CA GLU A 47 -4.67 7.09 0.34
C GLU A 47 -3.40 7.85 -0.07
N VAL A 48 -2.21 7.28 0.17
CA VAL A 48 -0.94 7.89 -0.23
C VAL A 48 -0.81 7.97 -1.76
N GLU A 49 -1.32 6.99 -2.51
CA GLU A 49 -1.36 7.04 -3.97
C GLU A 49 -2.24 8.19 -4.49
N PHE A 50 -3.44 8.38 -3.93
CA PHE A 50 -4.29 9.54 -4.25
C PHE A 50 -3.60 10.87 -3.94
N LEU A 51 -3.00 10.99 -2.76
CA LEU A 51 -2.29 12.20 -2.36
C LEU A 51 -1.10 12.49 -3.28
N PHE A 52 -0.39 11.46 -3.73
CA PHE A 52 0.73 11.65 -4.65
C PHE A 52 0.27 12.02 -6.06
N ALA A 53 -0.88 11.51 -6.52
CA ALA A 53 -1.48 11.90 -7.79
C ALA A 53 -1.77 13.41 -7.81
N ASP A 54 -2.34 13.92 -6.72
CA ASP A 54 -2.60 15.34 -6.52
C ASP A 54 -1.30 16.15 -6.46
N TRP A 55 -0.41 15.81 -5.52
CA TRP A 55 0.77 16.63 -5.24
C TRP A 55 1.81 16.63 -6.36
N TYR A 56 1.96 15.53 -7.09
CA TYR A 56 3.07 15.33 -8.03
C TYR A 56 2.66 15.15 -9.48
N PHE A 57 1.37 14.93 -9.77
CA PHE A 57 0.90 14.69 -11.12
C PHE A 57 -0.28 15.59 -11.53
N GLY A 58 -0.75 16.45 -10.62
CA GLY A 58 -1.80 17.44 -10.90
C GLY A 58 -3.19 16.82 -11.08
N GLN A 59 -3.39 15.61 -10.56
CA GLN A 59 -4.66 14.90 -10.61
C GLN A 59 -5.34 15.01 -9.25
N GLU A 60 -6.35 15.88 -9.15
CA GLU A 60 -7.06 16.13 -7.89
C GLU A 60 -7.73 14.86 -7.34
N LEU A 61 -7.89 14.81 -6.02
CA LEU A 61 -8.56 13.70 -5.34
C LEU A 61 -10.00 13.52 -5.88
N PRO A 62 -10.44 12.28 -6.14
CA PRO A 62 -11.84 12.01 -6.46
C PRO A 62 -12.78 12.47 -5.34
N ALA A 63 -13.95 13.00 -5.70
CA ALA A 63 -14.89 13.58 -4.74
C ALA A 63 -15.46 12.56 -3.72
N ASP A 64 -15.44 11.27 -4.06
CA ASP A 64 -15.87 10.15 -3.23
C ASP A 64 -14.76 9.58 -2.33
N VAL A 65 -13.53 10.09 -2.46
CA VAL A 65 -12.38 9.64 -1.67
C VAL A 65 -12.17 10.53 -0.45
N GLU A 66 -12.05 9.89 0.71
CA GLU A 66 -11.73 10.54 1.98
C GLU A 66 -10.37 10.07 2.50
N ILE A 67 -9.50 11.01 2.90
CA ILE A 67 -8.20 10.72 3.51
C ILE A 67 -8.34 10.62 5.04
N ARG A 68 -8.24 9.41 5.59
CA ARG A 68 -8.48 9.08 7.00
C ARG A 68 -7.19 8.80 7.78
N THR A 69 -6.14 8.35 7.11
CA THR A 69 -4.91 7.81 7.73
C THR A 69 -3.81 8.86 7.93
N SER A 70 -4.06 10.12 7.55
CA SER A 70 -3.08 11.22 7.63
C SER A 70 -2.55 11.52 9.05
N ARG A 71 -3.31 11.14 10.08
CA ARG A 71 -2.93 11.30 11.51
C ARG A 71 -2.16 10.09 12.07
N GLY A 72 -1.79 9.13 11.22
CA GLY A 72 -1.12 7.92 11.63
C GLY A 72 -2.07 6.89 12.27
N PRO A 73 -1.57 5.68 12.56
CA PRO A 73 -2.41 4.56 13.01
C PRO A 73 -3.06 4.81 14.37
N SER A 74 -2.38 5.49 15.29
CA SER A 74 -2.94 5.83 16.60
C SER A 74 -4.03 6.92 16.54
N GLY A 75 -4.11 7.65 15.42
CA GLY A 75 -5.11 8.68 15.18
C GLY A 75 -6.33 8.17 14.42
N ASP A 76 -6.35 6.90 14.01
CA ASP A 76 -7.42 6.29 13.23
C ASP A 76 -8.39 5.51 14.14
N PRO A 77 -9.63 5.98 14.34
CA PRO A 77 -10.62 5.27 15.15
C PRO A 77 -11.36 4.17 14.36
N ASN A 78 -11.10 4.03 13.05
CA ASN A 78 -11.89 3.16 12.19
C ASN A 78 -11.52 1.69 12.35
N ARG A 79 -12.48 0.83 12.01
CA ARG A 79 -12.27 -0.61 11.85
C ARG A 79 -12.48 -0.97 10.40
N TYR A 80 -11.56 -1.76 9.86
CA TYR A 80 -11.61 -2.28 8.50
C TYR A 80 -12.11 -3.71 8.55
N THR A 81 -13.23 -3.99 7.92
CA THR A 81 -13.96 -5.26 8.09
C THR A 81 -14.35 -5.93 6.77
N SER A 82 -13.94 -5.37 5.62
CA SER A 82 -14.26 -5.94 4.32
C SER A 82 -13.04 -5.90 3.40
N ILE A 83 -12.55 -7.07 3.02
CA ILE A 83 -11.47 -7.21 2.05
C ILE A 83 -11.90 -6.70 0.67
N LEU A 84 -13.18 -6.88 0.32
CA LEU A 84 -13.75 -6.39 -0.92
C LEU A 84 -13.63 -4.87 -1.03
N GLU A 85 -14.02 -4.13 0.02
CA GLU A 85 -13.88 -2.67 0.05
C GLU A 85 -12.41 -2.23 -0.04
N MET A 86 -11.50 -2.99 0.59
CA MET A 86 -10.05 -2.70 0.52
C MET A 86 -9.50 -2.91 -0.90
N LEU A 87 -9.88 -4.00 -1.57
CA LEU A 87 -9.47 -4.28 -2.95
C LEU A 87 -10.02 -3.25 -3.92
N GLN A 88 -11.28 -2.85 -3.75
CA GLN A 88 -11.90 -1.78 -4.54
C GLN A 88 -11.15 -0.46 -4.38
N LEU A 89 -10.76 -0.12 -3.14
CA LEU A 89 -10.01 1.10 -2.87
C LEU A 89 -8.60 1.06 -3.49
N ILE A 90 -7.88 -0.05 -3.36
CA ILE A 90 -6.56 -0.23 -3.99
C ILE A 90 -6.67 -0.09 -5.51
N GLN A 91 -7.64 -0.76 -6.14
CA GLN A 91 -7.83 -0.68 -7.58
C GLN A 91 -8.10 0.77 -8.02
N HIS A 92 -8.98 1.47 -7.28
CA HIS A 92 -9.29 2.87 -7.56
C HIS A 92 -8.05 3.77 -7.44
N SER A 93 -7.25 3.61 -6.37
CA SER A 93 -6.05 4.44 -6.18
C SER A 93 -4.99 4.17 -7.24
N GLN A 94 -4.78 2.89 -7.59
CA GLN A 94 -3.83 2.46 -8.61
C GLN A 94 -4.21 2.99 -10.00
N ASP A 95 -5.48 2.89 -10.39
CA ASP A 95 -5.97 3.41 -11.66
C ASP A 95 -5.82 4.94 -11.72
N HIS A 96 -6.12 5.62 -10.61
CA HIS A 96 -6.05 7.08 -10.51
C HIS A 96 -4.62 7.61 -10.66
N ILE A 97 -3.66 7.08 -9.91
CA ILE A 97 -2.25 7.48 -10.04
C ILE A 97 -1.67 7.07 -11.40
N ARG A 98 -2.06 5.91 -11.94
CA ARG A 98 -1.62 5.46 -13.27
C ARG A 98 -2.09 6.39 -14.38
N GLN A 99 -3.35 6.84 -14.33
CA GLN A 99 -3.86 7.84 -15.24
C GLN A 99 -3.06 9.15 -15.13
N ALA A 100 -2.81 9.62 -13.90
CA ALA A 100 -2.06 10.85 -13.65
C ALA A 100 -0.62 10.78 -14.21
N MET A 101 0.06 9.66 -13.97
CA MET A 101 1.39 9.39 -14.52
C MET A 101 1.38 9.36 -16.06
N CYS A 102 0.38 8.74 -16.67
CA CYS A 102 0.27 8.61 -18.13
C CYS A 102 0.08 9.97 -18.82
N THR A 103 -0.65 10.89 -18.18
CA THR A 103 -0.93 12.23 -18.73
C THR A 103 0.18 13.24 -18.48
N LEU A 104 1.16 12.95 -17.62
CA LEU A 104 2.22 13.88 -17.26
C LEU A 104 3.19 14.09 -18.45
N PRO A 105 3.42 15.35 -18.90
CA PRO A 105 4.38 15.64 -19.98
C PRO A 105 5.79 15.16 -19.63
N GLU A 106 6.52 14.63 -20.60
CA GLU A 106 7.87 14.04 -20.41
C GLU A 106 8.83 14.95 -19.65
N GLN A 107 8.84 16.24 -19.96
CA GLN A 107 9.76 17.20 -19.32
C GLN A 107 9.40 17.40 -17.84
N ALA A 108 8.12 17.31 -17.48
CA ALA A 108 7.63 17.57 -16.12
C ALA A 108 8.07 16.48 -15.13
N TRP A 109 8.33 15.25 -15.60
CA TRP A 109 8.83 14.14 -14.76
C TRP A 109 10.11 14.48 -13.98
N HIS A 110 10.90 15.41 -14.51
CA HIS A 110 12.22 15.80 -13.99
C HIS A 110 12.22 17.19 -13.34
N VAL A 111 11.09 17.90 -13.32
CA VAL A 111 10.97 19.22 -12.69
C VAL A 111 10.66 19.06 -11.21
N PRO A 112 11.46 19.63 -10.29
CA PRO A 112 11.16 19.57 -8.87
C PRO A 112 9.88 20.34 -8.53
N MET A 113 9.01 19.74 -7.72
CA MET A 113 7.75 20.34 -7.29
C MET A 113 7.66 20.36 -5.76
N LYS A 114 7.09 21.44 -5.23
CA LYS A 114 6.90 21.61 -3.79
C LYS A 114 5.61 20.90 -3.37
N SER A 115 5.72 20.10 -2.32
CA SER A 115 4.60 19.37 -1.71
C SER A 115 4.66 19.48 -0.18
N PRO A 116 3.64 19.01 0.56
CA PRO A 116 3.73 18.85 2.01
C PRO A 116 4.92 17.98 2.48
N MET A 117 5.41 17.07 1.62
CA MET A 117 6.53 16.15 1.90
C MET A 117 7.90 16.67 1.45
N GLY A 118 7.99 17.96 1.13
CA GLY A 118 9.20 18.63 0.64
C GLY A 118 9.22 18.80 -0.88
N THR A 119 10.39 19.18 -1.40
CA THR A 119 10.60 19.42 -2.84
C THR A 119 11.31 18.25 -3.49
N ILE A 120 10.62 17.52 -4.37
CA ILE A 120 11.14 16.39 -5.15
C ILE A 120 10.54 16.40 -6.57
N THR A 121 11.12 15.64 -7.49
CA THR A 121 10.54 15.44 -8.83
C THR A 121 9.45 14.36 -8.82
N PRO A 122 8.51 14.34 -9.79
CA PRO A 122 7.56 13.25 -9.97
C PRO A 122 8.23 11.87 -10.08
N LEU A 123 9.37 11.78 -10.77
CA LEU A 123 10.14 10.53 -10.85
C LEU A 123 10.61 10.04 -9.46
N GLN A 124 11.09 10.95 -8.60
CA GLN A 124 11.43 10.62 -7.21
C GLN A 124 10.20 10.25 -6.38
N ALA A 125 9.05 10.89 -6.64
CA ALA A 125 7.79 10.57 -5.98
C ALA A 125 7.34 9.14 -6.28
N VAL A 126 7.46 8.66 -7.52
CA VAL A 126 7.19 7.24 -7.84
C VAL A 126 8.14 6.32 -7.09
N GLY A 127 9.43 6.63 -7.04
CA GLY A 127 10.39 5.85 -6.24
C GLY A 127 9.98 5.72 -4.76
N ARG A 128 9.43 6.79 -4.18
CA ARG A 128 8.89 6.76 -2.81
C ARG A 128 7.64 5.89 -2.68
N LEU A 129 6.71 5.94 -3.63
CA LEU A 129 5.51 5.09 -3.64
C LEU A 129 5.87 3.60 -3.74
N LEU A 130 6.82 3.24 -4.61
CA LEU A 130 7.29 1.86 -4.77
C LEU A 130 7.91 1.32 -3.48
N TYR A 131 8.76 2.14 -2.84
CA TYR A 131 9.36 1.79 -1.55
C TYR A 131 8.30 1.66 -0.44
N HIS A 132 7.36 2.60 -0.36
CA HIS A 132 6.28 2.62 0.62
C HIS A 132 5.36 1.39 0.51
N THR A 133 4.91 1.07 -0.71
CA THR A 133 4.11 -0.13 -0.99
C THR A 133 4.86 -1.40 -0.60
N SER A 134 6.14 -1.51 -0.97
CA SER A 134 6.97 -2.67 -0.62
C SER A 134 7.19 -2.80 0.88
N LEU A 135 7.33 -1.68 1.60
CA LEU A 135 7.49 -1.66 3.05
C LEU A 135 6.24 -2.18 3.76
N HIS A 136 5.05 -1.69 3.37
CA HIS A 136 3.78 -2.16 3.92
C HIS A 136 3.49 -3.62 3.55
N ALA A 137 3.78 -4.04 2.31
CA ALA A 137 3.70 -5.45 1.92
C ALA A 137 4.55 -6.34 2.84
N GLY A 138 5.78 -5.91 3.16
CA GLY A 138 6.66 -6.61 4.10
C GLY A 138 6.12 -6.67 5.53
N GLN A 139 5.53 -5.56 6.01
CA GLN A 139 4.89 -5.50 7.34
C GLN A 139 3.67 -6.43 7.42
N ILE A 140 2.80 -6.42 6.41
CA ILE A 140 1.62 -7.29 6.33
C ILE A 140 2.06 -8.76 6.34
N ALA A 141 3.00 -9.13 5.47
CA ALA A 141 3.53 -10.49 5.43
C ALA A 141 4.14 -10.93 6.77
N PHE A 142 4.83 -10.02 7.46
CA PHE A 142 5.37 -10.29 8.80
C PHE A 142 4.26 -10.51 9.84
N ILE A 143 3.22 -9.68 9.84
CA ILE A 143 2.07 -9.80 10.75
C ILE A 143 1.37 -11.14 10.54
N LEU A 144 1.06 -11.50 9.29
CA LEU A 144 0.40 -12.77 8.97
C LEU A 144 1.19 -13.96 9.48
N LYS A 145 2.51 -13.98 9.23
CA LYS A 145 3.39 -15.06 9.69
C LYS A 145 3.39 -15.27 11.20
N HIS A 146 3.11 -14.22 11.98
CA HIS A 146 3.19 -14.26 13.45
C HIS A 146 1.84 -14.17 14.17
N THR A 147 0.76 -13.89 13.45
CA THR A 147 -0.59 -13.73 14.02
C THR A 147 -1.57 -14.78 13.49
N ASN A 148 -1.34 -15.32 12.29
CA ASN A 148 -2.22 -16.33 11.72
C ASN A 148 -2.08 -17.67 12.48
N PRO A 149 -3.18 -18.23 13.04
CA PRO A 149 -3.16 -19.48 13.81
C PRO A 149 -2.55 -20.67 13.06
N ALA A 150 -2.77 -20.78 11.74
CA ALA A 150 -2.19 -21.83 10.91
C ALA A 150 -0.65 -21.72 10.85
N SER A 151 -0.14 -20.49 10.74
CA SER A 151 1.30 -20.21 10.75
C SER A 151 1.93 -20.49 12.12
N ILE A 152 1.21 -20.18 13.21
CA ILE A 152 1.65 -20.45 14.58
C ILE A 152 1.70 -21.96 14.85
N SER A 153 0.66 -22.71 14.44
CA SER A 153 0.59 -24.17 14.59
C SER A 153 1.72 -24.89 13.84
N ALA A 154 2.00 -24.49 12.59
CA ALA A 154 3.09 -25.05 11.79
C ALA A 154 4.47 -24.79 12.42
N LYS A 155 4.67 -23.64 13.08
CA LYS A 155 5.91 -23.31 13.80
C LYS A 155 6.06 -24.16 15.06
N GLN A 156 4.99 -24.36 15.83
CA GLN A 156 4.99 -25.21 17.03
C GLN A 156 5.30 -26.68 16.71
N GLN A 157 4.76 -27.21 15.60
CA GLN A 157 5.06 -28.57 15.14
C GLN A 157 6.52 -28.76 14.73
N ARG A 158 7.17 -27.75 14.14
CA ARG A 158 8.60 -27.80 13.76
C ARG A 158 9.56 -27.63 14.93
N SER A 159 9.12 -27.00 16.02
CA SER A 159 9.92 -26.79 17.24
C SER A 159 9.77 -27.91 18.28
N ALA A 160 8.88 -28.87 18.07
CA ALA A 160 8.75 -30.02 18.96
C ALA A 160 10.02 -30.89 18.84
N PRO A 161 10.70 -31.24 19.94
CA PRO A 161 11.85 -32.14 19.88
C PRO A 161 11.36 -33.48 19.32
N ALA A 162 12.07 -34.01 18.33
CA ALA A 162 11.83 -35.35 17.83
C ALA A 162 11.98 -36.33 18.99
N THR A 163 10.88 -36.87 19.49
CA THR A 163 10.89 -37.97 20.46
C THR A 163 11.59 -39.14 19.79
N LEU A 164 12.85 -39.36 20.18
CA LEU A 164 13.62 -40.54 19.85
C LEU A 164 12.94 -41.74 20.52
N HIS A 165 12.37 -42.62 19.70
CA HIS A 165 11.97 -43.98 20.07
C HIS A 165 13.08 -44.96 19.71
#